data_AF-A0A925TE33-F1
#
_entry.id   AF-A0A925TE33-F1
#
_cell.length_a   1.000
_cell.length_b   1.000
_cell.length_c   1.000
_cell.angle_alpha   90.00
_cell.angle_beta   90.00
_cell.angle_gamma   90.00
#
_symmetry.space_group_name_H-M   'P 1'
#
loop_
_entity.id
_entity.type
_entity.pdbx_description
1 polymer ?
#
loop_
_entity_poly.entity_id
_entity_poly.type
_entity_poly.pdbx_seq_one_letter_code
_entity_poly.pdbx_strand_id
1 'polypeptide(L)'
;MTFGKSQWRMFSLALGLLSVPLAGTASAAPTSVSLAGSFQSEIGCSSDFNLGCSQTQLLFDSNDDAWERSITIPAGSYSYVVGINGGFDESYGLNTQRGVNIPLTLSSTQTVNFYYSDATKWVTDNVNSRIVTLASSFQSELGCAGDFQPSCLRTWLQDPNGDGIYTLTTDLLPAGMNSLVVTVGQSFGEVYGPGGVRNGGNINFTVDRAGMPITFEFTSSTNVLRILPIDDPPASVPEPPGSLLLATGLLGLLSISRRSKCTLRRAVTRLSRQGGEVAGL
;
A
#
# COMPACT_ATOMS: atom_id res chain seq x y z
N MET A 1 46.34 1.85 -70.41
CA MET A 1 45.85 0.80 -69.50
C MET A 1 45.97 1.34 -68.07
N THR A 2 44.86 1.77 -67.49
CA THR A 2 44.78 2.30 -66.11
C THR A 2 43.46 1.83 -65.53
N PHE A 3 43.53 0.90 -64.57
CA PHE A 3 42.40 0.32 -63.85
C PHE A 3 41.93 1.28 -62.74
N GLY A 4 40.67 1.72 -62.80
CA GLY A 4 40.00 2.54 -61.79
C GLY A 4 39.32 1.67 -60.73
N LYS A 5 39.58 1.96 -59.46
CA LYS A 5 39.11 1.22 -58.28
C LYS A 5 37.63 1.50 -57.98
N SER A 6 36.84 0.43 -57.85
CA SER A 6 35.43 0.45 -57.44
C SER A 6 35.31 0.69 -55.93
N GLN A 7 34.50 1.68 -55.55
CA GLN A 7 34.22 2.07 -54.17
C GLN A 7 32.88 1.45 -53.75
N TRP A 8 32.90 0.44 -52.88
CA TRP A 8 31.69 -0.10 -52.25
C TRP A 8 31.36 0.72 -50.98
N ARG A 9 30.23 1.42 -51.01
CA ARG A 9 29.66 2.07 -49.82
C ARG A 9 28.83 1.04 -49.05
N MET A 10 29.29 0.67 -47.86
CA MET A 10 28.48 -0.07 -46.88
C MET A 10 27.42 0.88 -46.29
N PHE A 11 26.14 0.53 -46.42
CA PHE A 11 25.05 1.15 -45.68
C PHE A 11 24.79 0.33 -44.41
N SER A 12 25.13 0.90 -43.24
CA SER A 12 24.79 0.32 -41.94
C SER A 12 23.32 0.60 -41.62
N LEU A 13 22.52 -0.44 -41.47
CA LEU A 13 21.13 -0.37 -41.01
C LEU A 13 21.12 -0.27 -39.47
N ALA A 14 20.86 0.93 -38.94
CA ALA A 14 20.68 1.13 -37.50
C ALA A 14 19.26 0.70 -37.11
N LEU A 15 19.13 -0.43 -36.40
CA LEU A 15 17.89 -0.91 -35.83
C LEU A 15 17.61 -0.12 -34.54
N GLY A 16 16.78 0.92 -34.64
CA GLY A 16 16.34 1.70 -33.49
C GLY A 16 15.35 0.90 -32.63
N LEU A 17 15.77 0.54 -31.41
CA LEU A 17 14.87 0.04 -30.37
C LEU A 17 13.96 1.19 -29.92
N LEU A 18 12.71 1.17 -30.35
CA LEU A 18 11.67 2.08 -29.91
C LEU A 18 11.22 1.63 -28.50
N SER A 19 11.70 2.30 -27.45
CA SER A 19 11.18 2.13 -26.10
C SER A 19 9.75 2.69 -26.05
N VAL A 20 8.76 1.81 -26.01
CA VAL A 20 7.37 2.19 -25.70
C VAL A 20 7.27 2.37 -24.19
N PRO A 21 6.96 3.56 -23.67
CA PRO A 21 6.65 3.71 -22.26
C PRO A 21 5.30 3.02 -22.00
N LEU A 22 5.28 2.03 -21.11
CA LEU A 22 4.04 1.57 -20.49
C LEU A 22 3.57 2.70 -19.55
N ALA A 23 2.68 3.56 -20.03
CA ALA A 23 1.86 4.36 -19.14
C ALA A 23 0.87 3.40 -18.48
N GLY A 24 1.11 3.06 -17.21
CA GLY A 24 0.08 2.41 -16.40
C GLY A 24 -1.13 3.34 -16.33
N THR A 25 -2.29 2.87 -16.79
CA THR A 25 -3.54 3.60 -16.61
C THR A 25 -3.86 3.58 -15.12
N ALA A 26 -3.80 4.74 -14.46
CA ALA A 26 -4.48 4.90 -13.18
C ALA A 26 -5.95 4.49 -13.40
N SER A 27 -6.45 3.55 -12.59
CA SER A 27 -7.85 3.13 -12.68
C SER A 27 -8.72 4.35 -12.42
N ALA A 28 -9.75 4.57 -13.24
CA ALA A 28 -10.71 5.63 -13.00
C ALA A 28 -11.41 5.41 -11.65
N ALA A 29 -11.75 6.49 -10.95
CA ALA A 29 -12.51 6.40 -9.71
C ALA A 29 -13.82 5.61 -9.95
N PRO A 30 -14.23 4.73 -9.01
CA PRO A 30 -15.48 3.99 -9.12
C PRO A 30 -16.66 4.93 -9.34
N THR A 31 -17.55 4.56 -10.25
CA THR A 31 -18.83 5.26 -10.48
C THR A 31 -19.95 4.68 -9.65
N SER A 32 -19.82 3.42 -9.23
CA SER A 32 -20.73 2.77 -8.28
C SER A 32 -20.02 1.66 -7.49
N VAL A 33 -20.51 1.44 -6.27
CA VAL A 33 -20.02 0.42 -5.35
C VAL A 33 -21.24 -0.27 -4.74
N SER A 34 -21.36 -1.57 -4.99
CA SER A 34 -22.53 -2.36 -4.58
C SER A 34 -22.10 -3.49 -3.65
N LEU A 35 -22.68 -3.52 -2.46
CA LEU A 35 -22.50 -4.62 -1.51
C LEU A 35 -23.40 -5.79 -1.91
N ALA A 36 -22.79 -6.92 -2.24
CA ALA A 36 -23.45 -8.15 -2.62
C ALA A 36 -23.22 -9.20 -1.54
N GLY A 37 -24.28 -9.73 -0.95
CA GLY A 37 -24.16 -10.69 0.15
C GLY A 37 -25.38 -11.56 0.33
N SER A 38 -25.23 -12.57 1.18
CA SER A 38 -26.28 -13.55 1.49
C SER A 38 -27.35 -13.05 2.47
N PHE A 39 -27.26 -11.79 2.91
CA PHE A 39 -28.28 -11.15 3.76
C PHE A 39 -29.28 -10.32 2.95
N GLN A 40 -29.08 -10.17 1.64
CA GLN A 40 -29.82 -9.21 0.82
C GLN A 40 -31.31 -9.57 0.72
N SER A 41 -31.64 -10.86 0.58
CA SER A 41 -33.04 -11.30 0.63
C SER A 41 -33.73 -10.98 1.96
N GLU A 42 -33.01 -11.08 3.08
CA GLU A 42 -33.51 -10.80 4.44
C GLU A 42 -33.85 -9.33 4.69
N ILE A 43 -33.24 -8.41 3.92
CA ILE A 43 -33.50 -6.96 4.04
C ILE A 43 -34.49 -6.43 2.99
N GLY A 44 -34.92 -7.29 2.05
CA GLY A 44 -35.95 -6.97 1.05
C GLY A 44 -35.44 -6.85 -0.40
N CYS A 45 -34.21 -7.26 -0.70
CA CYS A 45 -33.76 -7.43 -2.08
C CYS A 45 -34.43 -8.66 -2.72
N SER A 46 -34.52 -8.68 -4.05
CA SER A 46 -35.14 -9.78 -4.80
C SER A 46 -34.39 -11.11 -4.71
N SER A 47 -33.09 -11.07 -4.43
CA SER A 47 -32.21 -12.22 -4.32
C SER A 47 -30.93 -11.83 -3.58
N ASP A 48 -30.20 -12.83 -3.12
CA ASP A 48 -28.84 -12.67 -2.59
C ASP A 48 -27.83 -12.38 -3.70
N PHE A 49 -26.70 -11.81 -3.31
CA PHE A 49 -25.60 -11.38 -4.20
C PHE A 49 -26.04 -10.53 -5.40
N ASN A 50 -27.10 -9.75 -5.22
CA ASN A 50 -27.65 -8.88 -6.24
C ASN A 50 -26.98 -7.50 -6.22
N LEU A 51 -26.10 -7.23 -7.18
CA LEU A 51 -25.46 -5.92 -7.34
C LEU A 51 -26.45 -4.79 -7.68
N GLY A 52 -27.64 -5.11 -8.20
CA GLY A 52 -28.68 -4.14 -8.50
C GLY A 52 -29.57 -3.77 -7.33
N CYS A 53 -29.35 -4.34 -6.13
CA CYS A 53 -30.19 -3.99 -4.98
C CYS A 53 -29.89 -2.56 -4.50
N SER A 54 -30.91 -1.69 -4.52
CA SER A 54 -30.79 -0.29 -4.11
C SER A 54 -30.47 -0.13 -2.63
N GLN A 55 -30.90 -1.07 -1.79
CA GLN A 55 -30.65 -1.01 -0.35
C GLN A 55 -29.19 -1.24 0.03
N THR A 56 -28.42 -1.90 -0.84
CA THR A 56 -27.01 -2.24 -0.62
C THR A 56 -26.05 -1.50 -1.56
N GLN A 57 -26.52 -0.45 -2.22
CA GLN A 57 -25.62 0.51 -2.85
C GLN A 57 -24.92 1.32 -1.76
N LEU A 58 -23.59 1.30 -1.76
CA LEU A 58 -22.81 2.20 -0.93
C LEU A 58 -22.86 3.59 -1.55
N LEU A 59 -22.86 4.61 -0.69
CA LEU A 59 -22.82 6.00 -1.10
C LEU A 59 -21.43 6.54 -0.81
N PHE A 60 -20.84 7.22 -1.78
CA PHE A 60 -19.57 7.91 -1.57
C PHE A 60 -19.80 9.16 -0.72
N ASP A 61 -19.11 9.25 0.41
CA ASP A 61 -19.03 10.47 1.21
C ASP A 61 -17.72 11.20 0.89
N SER A 62 -17.85 12.37 0.27
CA SER A 62 -16.70 13.19 -0.11
C SER A 62 -15.97 13.80 1.09
N ASN A 63 -16.59 13.90 2.26
CA ASN A 63 -15.90 14.36 3.46
C ASN A 63 -14.98 13.27 4.01
N ASP A 64 -15.34 12.01 3.82
CA ASP A 64 -14.67 10.84 4.38
C ASP A 64 -13.76 10.10 3.38
N ASP A 65 -13.92 10.37 2.08
CA ASP A 65 -13.23 9.66 0.99
C ASP A 65 -13.49 8.14 1.00
N ALA A 66 -14.67 7.78 1.46
CA ALA A 66 -15.08 6.41 1.66
C ALA A 66 -16.48 6.18 1.09
N TRP A 67 -16.74 4.93 0.72
CA TRP A 67 -18.06 4.46 0.34
C TRP A 67 -18.70 3.80 1.55
N GLU A 68 -19.92 4.19 1.90
CA GLU A 68 -20.52 3.80 3.17
C GLU A 68 -22.00 3.39 3.04
N ARG A 69 -22.42 2.50 3.93
CA ARG A 69 -23.83 2.14 4.08
C ARG A 69 -24.13 1.55 5.46
N SER A 70 -25.18 2.03 6.10
CA SER A 70 -25.76 1.39 7.29
C SER A 70 -26.97 0.54 6.92
N ILE A 71 -27.01 -0.70 7.37
CA ILE A 71 -28.08 -1.66 7.07
C ILE A 71 -28.46 -2.39 8.36
N THR A 72 -29.75 -2.44 8.68
CA THR A 72 -30.26 -3.31 9.75
C THR A 72 -30.44 -4.72 9.22
N ILE A 73 -29.70 -5.68 9.78
CA ILE A 73 -29.67 -7.07 9.33
C ILE A 73 -30.14 -7.97 10.49
N PRO A 74 -31.00 -8.98 10.24
CA PRO A 74 -31.38 -9.97 11.26
C PRO A 74 -30.20 -10.77 11.81
N ALA A 75 -30.43 -11.47 12.93
CA ALA A 75 -29.47 -12.45 13.44
C ALA A 75 -29.23 -13.57 12.40
N GLY A 76 -27.98 -13.97 12.21
CA GLY A 76 -27.63 -15.00 11.24
C GLY A 76 -26.14 -15.07 10.93
N SER A 77 -25.78 -16.03 10.08
CA SER A 77 -24.44 -16.14 9.50
C SER A 77 -24.54 -15.86 8.01
N TYR A 78 -23.84 -14.81 7.59
CA TYR A 78 -23.86 -14.29 6.23
C TYR A 78 -22.45 -14.21 5.66
N SER A 79 -22.37 -13.91 4.38
CA SER A 79 -21.11 -13.52 3.74
C SER A 79 -21.38 -12.47 2.67
N TYR A 80 -20.38 -11.64 2.39
CA TYR A 80 -20.54 -10.54 1.44
C TYR A 80 -19.24 -10.16 0.72
N VAL A 81 -19.38 -9.44 -0.38
CA VAL A 81 -18.31 -8.88 -1.20
C VAL A 81 -18.80 -7.54 -1.75
N VAL A 82 -17.90 -6.68 -2.19
CA VAL A 82 -18.23 -5.46 -2.92
C VAL A 82 -17.95 -5.67 -4.41
N GLY A 83 -18.93 -5.40 -5.26
CA GLY A 83 -18.76 -5.27 -6.71
C GLY A 83 -18.62 -3.81 -7.12
N ILE A 84 -17.76 -3.56 -8.12
CA ILE A 84 -17.42 -2.23 -8.60
C ILE A 84 -18.05 -2.00 -9.98
N ASN A 85 -18.59 -0.80 -10.20
CA ASN A 85 -19.19 -0.38 -11.48
C ASN A 85 -20.28 -1.34 -12.00
N GLY A 86 -21.04 -1.95 -11.08
CA GLY A 86 -22.15 -2.87 -11.40
C GLY A 86 -21.74 -4.27 -11.84
N GLY A 87 -20.47 -4.66 -11.69
CA GLY A 87 -19.97 -5.99 -12.04
C GLY A 87 -19.12 -6.64 -10.94
N PHE A 88 -18.79 -7.91 -11.15
CA PHE A 88 -17.85 -8.66 -10.32
C PHE A 88 -16.45 -8.78 -10.93
N ASP A 89 -16.26 -8.34 -12.18
CA ASP A 89 -14.95 -8.30 -12.88
C ASP A 89 -13.91 -7.55 -12.04
N GLU A 90 -14.36 -6.48 -11.38
CA GLU A 90 -13.68 -5.85 -10.27
C GLU A 90 -14.56 -5.99 -9.03
N SER A 91 -14.08 -6.78 -8.08
CA SER A 91 -14.74 -7.01 -6.80
C SER A 91 -13.70 -7.21 -5.70
N TYR A 92 -14.05 -6.85 -4.48
CA TYR A 92 -13.15 -6.90 -3.33
C TYR A 92 -13.89 -7.45 -2.11
N GLY A 93 -13.21 -8.29 -1.34
CA GLY A 93 -13.71 -8.81 -0.08
C GLY A 93 -12.58 -9.07 0.90
N LEU A 94 -12.54 -10.27 1.49
CA LEU A 94 -11.70 -10.57 2.64
C LEU A 94 -10.24 -10.26 2.35
N ASN A 95 -9.63 -9.44 3.21
CA ASN A 95 -8.27 -8.98 3.12
C ASN A 95 -7.91 -8.40 1.74
N THR A 96 -8.80 -7.61 1.16
CA THR A 96 -8.69 -6.98 -0.19
C THR A 96 -8.65 -7.97 -1.36
N GLN A 97 -8.89 -9.25 -1.12
CA GLN A 97 -8.84 -10.26 -2.19
C GLN A 97 -10.05 -10.15 -3.10
N ARG A 98 -9.83 -10.39 -4.39
CA ARG A 98 -10.91 -10.39 -5.38
C ARG A 98 -11.78 -11.64 -5.24
N GLY A 99 -13.10 -11.44 -5.21
CA GLY A 99 -14.09 -12.52 -5.17
C GLY A 99 -14.11 -13.38 -3.90
N VAL A 100 -13.31 -13.05 -2.89
CA VAL A 100 -13.30 -13.78 -1.61
C VAL A 100 -14.28 -13.12 -0.65
N ASN A 101 -15.36 -13.82 -0.28
CA ASN A 101 -16.38 -13.23 0.60
C ASN A 101 -15.85 -13.00 2.02
N ILE A 102 -16.28 -11.89 2.63
CA ILE A 102 -16.12 -11.57 4.04
C ILE A 102 -17.23 -12.27 4.83
N PRO A 103 -16.92 -13.11 5.84
CA PRO A 103 -17.94 -13.69 6.71
C PRO A 103 -18.52 -12.61 7.65
N LEU A 104 -19.82 -12.68 7.95
CA LEU A 104 -20.49 -11.78 8.89
C LEU A 104 -21.43 -12.60 9.77
N THR A 105 -21.18 -12.64 11.08
CA THR A 105 -22.04 -13.34 12.03
C THR A 105 -22.68 -12.36 13.00
N LEU A 106 -24.01 -12.40 13.10
CA LEU A 106 -24.81 -11.53 13.95
C LEU A 106 -25.60 -12.39 14.94
N SER A 107 -25.46 -12.11 16.24
CA SER A 107 -26.16 -12.84 17.31
C SER A 107 -27.59 -12.33 17.56
N SER A 108 -27.87 -11.11 17.13
CA SER A 108 -29.17 -10.46 17.19
C SER A 108 -29.33 -9.54 15.98
N THR A 109 -30.57 -9.12 15.71
CA THR A 109 -30.81 -8.07 14.72
C THR A 109 -30.10 -6.79 15.15
N GLN A 110 -29.26 -6.24 14.27
CA GLN A 110 -28.53 -5.02 14.55
C GLN A 110 -28.24 -4.22 13.27
N THR A 111 -27.96 -2.94 13.43
CA THR A 111 -27.44 -2.11 12.35
C THR A 111 -25.95 -2.36 12.18
N VAL A 112 -25.56 -2.77 10.98
CA VAL A 112 -24.18 -2.96 10.54
C VAL A 112 -23.83 -1.80 9.63
N ASN A 113 -22.70 -1.16 9.90
CA ASN A 113 -22.13 -0.14 9.02
C ASN A 113 -21.04 -0.79 8.19
N PHE A 114 -21.16 -0.64 6.87
CA PHE A 114 -20.23 -1.14 5.87
C PHE A 114 -19.44 0.01 5.28
N TYR A 115 -18.15 -0.26 5.03
CA TYR A 115 -17.20 0.71 4.50
C TYR A 115 -16.42 0.09 3.35
N TYR A 116 -16.13 0.89 2.34
CA TYR A 116 -15.17 0.58 1.29
C TYR A 116 -14.27 1.77 1.01
N SER A 117 -12.96 1.55 1.08
CA SER A 117 -11.95 2.52 0.64
C SER A 117 -11.43 2.13 -0.73
N ASP A 118 -11.62 3.00 -1.72
CA ASP A 118 -11.08 2.77 -3.06
C ASP A 118 -9.54 2.86 -3.08
N ALA A 119 -8.93 3.67 -2.20
CA ALA A 119 -7.47 3.82 -2.16
C ALA A 119 -6.75 2.51 -1.76
N THR A 120 -7.28 1.80 -0.76
CA THR A 120 -6.67 0.55 -0.23
C THR A 120 -7.37 -0.71 -0.72
N LYS A 121 -8.51 -0.56 -1.40
CA LYS A 121 -9.45 -1.62 -1.76
C LYS A 121 -9.98 -2.41 -0.56
N TRP A 122 -9.89 -1.84 0.64
CA TRP A 122 -10.36 -2.48 1.86
C TRP A 122 -11.86 -2.36 1.97
N VAL A 123 -12.50 -3.50 2.20
CA VAL A 123 -13.92 -3.64 2.50
C VAL A 123 -14.02 -4.14 3.93
N THR A 124 -14.84 -3.49 4.75
CA THR A 124 -15.05 -3.93 6.12
C THR A 124 -16.40 -3.50 6.68
N ASP A 125 -16.67 -3.95 7.90
CA ASP A 125 -17.84 -3.60 8.69
C ASP A 125 -17.48 -3.41 10.18
N ASN A 126 -18.36 -2.74 10.91
CA ASN A 126 -18.16 -2.45 12.34
C ASN A 126 -18.38 -3.64 13.28
N VAL A 127 -18.65 -4.84 12.76
CA VAL A 127 -18.79 -6.08 13.54
C VAL A 127 -17.48 -6.87 13.53
N ASN A 128 -16.88 -7.02 12.35
CA ASN A 128 -15.64 -7.74 12.14
C ASN A 128 -14.39 -6.90 12.46
N SER A 129 -14.48 -5.58 12.31
CA SER A 129 -13.33 -4.67 12.50
C SER A 129 -13.66 -3.53 13.44
N ARG A 130 -12.60 -2.98 14.04
CA ARG A 130 -12.67 -1.72 14.79
C ARG A 130 -12.56 -0.57 13.79
N ILE A 131 -13.50 0.37 13.83
CA ILE A 131 -13.40 1.57 13.01
C ILE A 131 -12.56 2.60 13.77
N VAL A 132 -11.25 2.63 13.47
CA VAL A 132 -10.25 3.42 14.21
C VAL A 132 -9.98 4.75 13.48
N THR A 133 -10.15 5.86 14.18
CA THR A 133 -9.88 7.21 13.66
C THR A 133 -8.95 7.99 14.59
N LEU A 134 -8.33 9.05 14.09
CA LEU A 134 -7.52 9.96 14.92
C LEU A 134 -8.28 11.28 15.07
N ALA A 135 -8.95 11.49 16.20
CA ALA A 135 -9.46 12.81 16.56
C ALA A 135 -8.25 13.69 16.90
N SER A 136 -7.89 14.61 15.99
CA SER A 136 -6.62 15.33 16.05
C SER A 136 -6.73 16.80 15.66
N SER A 137 -5.66 17.55 15.94
CA SER A 137 -5.48 18.95 15.54
C SER A 137 -5.06 19.15 14.08
N PHE A 138 -5.00 18.09 13.27
CA PHE A 138 -4.57 18.15 11.87
C PHE A 138 -5.64 17.60 10.90
N GLN A 139 -6.84 17.35 11.41
CA GLN A 139 -7.90 16.69 10.64
C GLN A 139 -8.40 17.60 9.52
N SER A 140 -8.46 18.91 9.77
CA SER A 140 -8.87 19.88 8.76
C SER A 140 -7.94 19.90 7.54
N GLU A 141 -6.63 19.68 7.75
CA GLU A 141 -5.60 19.61 6.72
C GLU A 141 -5.73 18.36 5.85
N LEU A 142 -6.34 17.30 6.38
CA LEU A 142 -6.69 16.08 5.64
C LEU A 142 -8.07 16.16 4.98
N GLY A 143 -8.77 17.28 5.10
CA GLY A 143 -10.06 17.53 4.44
C GLY A 143 -11.29 17.28 5.33
N CYS A 144 -11.12 17.03 6.63
CA CYS A 144 -12.26 17.05 7.56
C CYS A 144 -12.84 18.45 7.68
N ALA A 145 -14.13 18.55 8.04
CA ALA A 145 -14.79 19.84 8.29
C ALA A 145 -14.20 20.63 9.47
N GLY A 146 -13.43 19.97 10.34
CA GLY A 146 -12.72 20.57 11.46
C GLY A 146 -11.89 19.55 12.21
N ASP A 147 -11.30 20.01 13.31
CA ASP A 147 -10.42 19.21 14.15
C ASP A 147 -11.17 18.49 15.26
N PHE A 148 -10.52 17.45 15.81
CA PHE A 148 -11.04 16.59 16.87
C PHE A 148 -12.43 16.02 16.56
N GLN A 149 -12.63 15.58 15.33
CA GLN A 149 -13.85 14.94 14.84
C GLN A 149 -13.65 13.42 14.76
N PRO A 150 -14.13 12.64 15.74
CA PRO A 150 -13.92 11.18 15.75
C PRO A 150 -14.65 10.47 14.60
N SER A 151 -15.69 11.08 14.03
CA SER A 151 -16.45 10.52 12.92
C SER A 151 -15.80 10.73 11.56
N CYS A 152 -14.77 11.59 11.43
CA CYS A 152 -14.16 11.86 10.14
C CYS A 152 -13.17 10.75 9.73
N LEU A 153 -13.49 10.04 8.65
CA LEU A 153 -12.70 8.92 8.12
C LEU A 153 -11.52 9.35 7.25
N ARG A 154 -11.27 10.66 7.04
CA ARG A 154 -9.97 11.14 6.50
C ARG A 154 -8.79 10.70 7.35
N THR A 155 -9.04 10.42 8.62
CA THR A 155 -8.07 9.87 9.57
C THR A 155 -8.32 8.40 9.91
N TRP A 156 -9.05 7.67 9.06
CA TRP A 156 -9.34 6.26 9.26
C TRP A 156 -8.06 5.42 9.13
N LEU A 157 -7.64 4.81 10.22
CA LEU A 157 -6.58 3.80 10.21
C LEU A 157 -7.19 2.48 9.75
N GLN A 158 -6.54 1.83 8.80
CA GLN A 158 -7.07 0.68 8.09
C GLN A 158 -6.21 -0.57 8.32
N ASP A 159 -6.86 -1.74 8.34
CA ASP A 159 -6.21 -3.05 8.50
C ASP A 159 -6.59 -3.97 7.32
N PRO A 160 -6.06 -3.72 6.10
CA PRO A 160 -6.47 -4.46 4.92
C PRO A 160 -5.99 -5.92 4.89
N ASN A 161 -5.01 -6.31 5.71
CA ASN A 161 -4.48 -7.67 5.80
C ASN A 161 -5.05 -8.46 6.99
N GLY A 162 -5.76 -7.81 7.92
CA GLY A 162 -6.43 -8.44 9.04
C GLY A 162 -5.48 -8.91 10.14
N ASP A 163 -4.31 -8.26 10.29
CA ASP A 163 -3.31 -8.64 11.29
C ASP A 163 -3.49 -7.93 12.65
N GLY A 164 -4.49 -7.04 12.74
CA GLY A 164 -4.82 -6.28 13.94
C GLY A 164 -3.99 -5.00 14.11
N ILE A 165 -3.18 -4.62 13.12
CA ILE A 165 -2.43 -3.36 13.05
C ILE A 165 -3.10 -2.43 12.04
N TYR A 166 -3.74 -1.40 12.56
CA TYR A 166 -4.44 -0.41 11.76
C TYR A 166 -3.47 0.71 11.39
N THR A 167 -3.42 1.09 10.11
CA THR A 167 -2.42 2.02 9.59
C THR A 167 -3.04 3.17 8.81
N LEU A 168 -2.44 4.35 8.94
CA LEU A 168 -2.69 5.53 8.11
C LEU A 168 -1.35 6.17 7.80
N THR A 169 -1.11 6.50 6.53
CA THR A 169 0.08 7.27 6.13
C THR A 169 -0.35 8.52 5.38
N THR A 170 0.24 9.65 5.72
CA THR A 170 -0.04 10.94 5.07
C THR A 170 1.17 11.87 5.16
N ASP A 171 1.36 12.68 4.12
CA ASP A 171 2.40 13.70 3.99
C ASP A 171 1.83 15.13 4.06
N LEU A 172 0.52 15.27 4.32
CA LEU A 172 -0.19 16.55 4.30
C LEU A 172 -0.08 17.33 5.61
N LEU A 173 0.57 16.78 6.65
CA LEU A 173 0.62 17.41 7.96
C LEU A 173 1.48 18.68 7.93
N PRO A 174 1.03 19.76 8.59
CA PRO A 174 1.84 20.95 8.75
C PRO A 174 3.02 20.69 9.69
N ALA A 175 4.12 21.41 9.48
CA ALA A 175 5.24 21.41 10.41
C ALA A 175 4.82 21.99 11.77
N GLY A 176 5.37 21.43 12.84
CA GLY A 176 5.13 21.88 14.21
C GLY A 176 4.45 20.84 15.09
N MET A 177 4.00 21.32 16.25
CA MET A 177 3.41 20.48 17.28
C MET A 177 1.96 20.14 16.95
N ASN A 178 1.67 18.85 16.94
CA ASN A 178 0.35 18.29 16.71
C ASN A 178 -0.10 17.49 17.92
N SER A 179 -1.41 17.37 18.10
CA SER A 179 -2.00 16.58 19.19
C SER A 179 -3.18 15.75 18.68
N LEU A 180 -3.34 14.55 19.25
CA LEU A 180 -4.42 13.64 18.88
C LEU A 180 -4.85 12.74 20.04
N VAL A 181 -5.98 12.08 19.86
CA VAL A 181 -6.35 10.85 20.57
C VAL A 181 -6.82 9.81 19.56
N VAL A 182 -6.67 8.53 19.87
CA VAL A 182 -7.24 7.46 19.05
C VAL A 182 -8.69 7.26 19.45
N THR A 183 -9.60 7.25 18.49
CA THR A 183 -11.02 6.97 18.72
C THR A 183 -11.46 5.72 17.98
N VAL A 184 -12.38 4.95 18.59
CA VAL A 184 -12.93 3.73 18.00
C VAL A 184 -14.44 3.83 17.91
N GLY A 185 -15.00 3.43 16.76
CA GLY A 185 -16.43 3.46 16.53
C GLY A 185 -16.98 4.87 16.26
N GLN A 186 -16.16 5.74 15.65
CA GLN A 186 -16.56 7.07 15.16
C GLN A 186 -17.15 7.99 16.25
N SER A 187 -16.75 7.81 17.50
CA SER A 187 -17.22 8.61 18.62
C SER A 187 -16.15 8.69 19.72
N PHE A 188 -16.39 9.54 20.71
CA PHE A 188 -15.60 9.59 21.94
C PHE A 188 -16.00 8.52 22.98
N GLY A 189 -16.82 7.52 22.62
CA GLY A 189 -17.19 6.43 23.54
C GLY A 189 -16.01 5.49 23.87
N GLU A 190 -15.06 5.37 22.94
CA GLU A 190 -13.84 4.60 23.11
C GLU A 190 -12.64 5.39 22.62
N VAL A 191 -11.82 5.84 23.58
CA VAL A 191 -10.70 6.75 23.34
C VAL A 191 -9.44 6.22 24.01
N TYR A 192 -8.30 6.30 23.31
CA TYR A 192 -7.00 5.92 23.85
C TYR A 192 -5.98 7.05 23.69
N GLY A 193 -5.25 7.32 24.77
CA GLY A 193 -4.14 8.28 24.82
C GLY A 193 -2.76 7.59 24.85
N PRO A 194 -1.71 8.26 25.36
CA PRO A 194 -0.35 7.73 25.40
C PRO A 194 -0.27 6.34 26.03
N GLY A 195 0.48 5.44 25.38
CA GLY A 195 0.68 4.06 25.86
C GLY A 195 -0.57 3.18 25.84
N GLY A 196 -1.63 3.57 25.11
CA GLY A 196 -2.87 2.82 25.02
C GLY A 196 -3.76 2.93 26.25
N VAL A 197 -3.58 3.98 27.06
CA VAL A 197 -4.41 4.25 28.23
C VAL A 197 -5.83 4.67 27.79
N ARG A 198 -6.83 3.88 28.19
CA ARG A 198 -8.26 4.20 27.97
C ARG A 198 -8.60 5.53 28.65
N ASN A 199 -9.26 6.43 27.91
CA ASN A 199 -9.57 7.79 28.34
C ASN A 199 -8.32 8.57 28.81
N GLY A 200 -7.15 8.27 28.23
CA GLY A 200 -5.91 9.00 28.46
C GLY A 200 -5.95 10.41 27.84
N GLY A 201 -4.99 11.25 28.22
CA GLY A 201 -4.82 12.59 27.63
C GLY A 201 -4.35 12.57 26.17
N ASN A 202 -4.10 13.74 25.60
CA ASN A 202 -3.65 13.86 24.22
C ASN A 202 -2.24 13.26 24.02
N ILE A 203 -2.07 12.56 22.89
CA ILE A 203 -0.78 12.15 22.35
C ILE A 203 -0.24 13.35 21.56
N ASN A 204 0.87 13.92 22.03
CA ASN A 204 1.53 15.05 21.37
C ASN A 204 2.75 14.55 20.58
N PHE A 205 2.95 15.08 19.37
CA PHE A 205 4.12 14.80 18.54
C PHE A 205 4.47 16.04 17.71
N THR A 206 5.67 16.05 17.13
CA THR A 206 6.13 17.15 16.27
C THR A 206 6.39 16.63 14.86
N VAL A 207 5.95 17.39 13.87
CA VAL A 207 6.28 17.18 12.46
C VAL A 207 7.41 18.15 12.11
N ASP A 208 8.57 17.62 11.72
CA ASP A 208 9.77 18.43 11.53
C ASP A 208 9.69 19.37 10.33
N ARG A 209 9.05 18.92 9.25
CA ARG A 209 8.78 19.71 8.05
C ARG A 209 7.48 19.27 7.38
N ALA A 210 6.79 20.22 6.75
CA ALA A 210 5.62 19.92 5.93
C ALA A 210 6.01 19.03 4.75
N GLY A 211 5.11 18.15 4.30
CA GLY A 211 5.38 17.21 3.21
C GLY A 211 6.16 15.97 3.63
N MET A 212 6.46 15.78 4.92
CA MET A 212 7.09 14.55 5.41
C MET A 212 6.03 13.48 5.65
N PRO A 213 6.16 12.28 5.04
CA PRO A 213 5.23 11.20 5.31
C PRO A 213 5.33 10.74 6.77
N ILE A 214 4.20 10.72 7.46
CA ILE A 214 4.03 10.15 8.79
C ILE A 214 3.13 8.94 8.69
N THR A 215 3.58 7.81 9.23
CA THR A 215 2.75 6.62 9.43
C THR A 215 2.28 6.56 10.88
N PHE A 216 0.97 6.40 11.05
CA PHE A 216 0.32 6.09 12.31
C PHE A 216 -0.02 4.61 12.33
N GLU A 217 0.43 3.89 13.36
CA GLU A 217 0.13 2.46 13.56
C GLU A 217 -0.58 2.26 14.88
N PHE A 218 -1.80 1.74 14.84
CA PHE A 218 -2.56 1.36 16.03
C PHE A 218 -2.63 -0.15 16.16
N THR A 219 -2.06 -0.68 17.24
CA THR A 219 -2.11 -2.12 17.53
C THR A 219 -3.35 -2.42 18.39
N SER A 220 -4.30 -3.15 17.82
CA SER A 220 -5.60 -3.39 18.47
C SER A 220 -5.53 -4.24 19.76
N SER A 221 -4.52 -5.11 19.90
CA SER A 221 -4.33 -5.97 21.07
C SER A 221 -3.83 -5.22 22.31
N THR A 222 -3.08 -4.13 22.10
CA THR A 222 -2.50 -3.30 23.18
C THR A 222 -3.15 -1.92 23.27
N ASN A 223 -3.94 -1.53 22.26
CA ASN A 223 -4.49 -0.20 22.05
C ASN A 223 -3.43 0.91 21.95
N VAL A 224 -2.17 0.55 21.65
CA VAL A 224 -1.07 1.52 21.54
C VAL A 224 -1.04 2.09 20.13
N LEU A 225 -0.92 3.43 20.05
CA LEU A 225 -0.57 4.14 18.83
C LEU A 225 0.93 4.40 18.77
N ARG A 226 1.56 4.07 17.65
CA ARG A 226 2.92 4.46 17.28
C ARG A 226 2.84 5.49 16.15
N ILE A 227 3.71 6.48 16.21
CA ILE A 227 3.84 7.53 15.19
C ILE A 227 5.25 7.40 14.62
N LEU A 228 5.35 7.15 13.33
CA LEU A 228 6.58 6.82 12.62
C LEU A 228 6.81 7.84 11.51
N PRO A 229 7.74 8.79 11.70
CA PRO A 229 8.32 9.53 10.60
C PRO A 229 8.92 8.56 9.58
N ILE A 230 8.56 8.69 8.30
CA ILE A 230 9.30 8.05 7.22
C ILE A 230 10.37 9.05 6.78
N ASP A 231 11.48 9.07 7.52
CA ASP A 231 12.71 9.67 7.02
C ASP A 231 13.35 8.71 6.00
N ASP A 232 13.34 9.06 4.70
CA ASP A 232 14.14 8.36 3.66
C ASP A 232 15.65 8.52 3.93
N PRO A 233 16.54 7.65 3.39
CA PRO A 233 16.64 6.17 3.41
C PRO A 233 17.56 5.71 4.58
N PRO A 234 17.83 4.39 4.81
CA PRO A 234 18.91 3.98 5.72
C PRO A 234 20.18 4.71 5.33
N ALA A 235 20.79 5.38 6.31
CA ALA A 235 21.98 6.21 6.15
C ALA A 235 22.89 5.65 5.06
N SER A 236 23.07 6.40 3.97
CA SER A 236 24.11 6.11 3.00
C SER A 236 25.39 5.87 3.79
N VAL A 237 25.93 4.65 3.70
CA VAL A 237 27.22 4.29 4.30
C VAL A 237 28.19 5.41 3.95
N PRO A 238 28.87 6.04 4.93
CA PRO A 238 29.79 7.13 4.63
C PRO A 238 30.81 6.61 3.63
N GLU A 239 30.90 7.25 2.46
CA GLU A 239 31.97 6.96 1.52
C GLU A 239 33.30 7.09 2.27
N PRO A 240 34.21 6.10 2.18
CA PRO A 240 35.53 6.25 2.76
C PRO A 240 36.18 7.50 2.15
N PRO A 241 36.84 8.35 2.96
CA PRO A 241 37.45 9.57 2.45
C PRO A 241 38.35 9.22 1.27
N GLY A 242 38.04 9.84 0.13
CA GLY A 242 38.70 9.60 -1.14
C GLY A 242 40.21 9.56 -1.00
N SER A 243 40.80 8.51 -1.58
CA SER A 243 42.23 8.42 -1.84
C SER A 243 42.72 9.72 -2.47
N LEU A 244 43.57 10.42 -1.74
CA LEU A 244 44.37 11.53 -2.22
C LEU A 244 45.38 10.96 -3.24
N LEU A 245 44.99 10.79 -4.51
CA LEU A 245 45.97 10.59 -5.57
C LEU A 245 46.73 11.92 -5.74
N LEU A 246 47.93 12.00 -5.17
CA LEU A 246 48.90 13.03 -5.53
C LEU A 246 49.24 12.90 -7.02
N ALA A 247 48.63 13.76 -7.84
CA ALA A 247 49.15 14.08 -9.16
C ALA A 247 50.34 15.04 -9.00
N THR A 248 51.50 14.51 -8.62
CA THR A 248 52.78 15.18 -8.86
C THR A 248 53.36 14.66 -10.15
N GLY A 249 53.41 15.54 -11.15
CA GLY A 249 53.94 15.25 -12.47
C GLY A 249 55.43 14.89 -12.44
N LEU A 250 55.81 14.02 -13.37
CA LEU A 250 57.18 13.92 -13.84
C LEU A 250 57.16 13.82 -15.37
N LEU A 251 57.49 14.93 -16.02
CA LEU A 251 57.98 14.93 -17.40
C LEU A 251 59.32 14.18 -17.40
N GLY A 252 59.44 13.15 -18.25
CA GLY A 252 60.67 12.39 -18.40
C GLY A 252 60.63 11.50 -19.64
N LEU A 253 60.92 12.12 -20.78
CA LEU A 253 61.20 11.50 -22.07
C LEU A 253 62.35 10.46 -21.97
N LEU A 254 62.18 9.29 -22.60
CA LEU A 254 63.01 8.72 -23.69
C LEU A 254 63.02 7.17 -23.66
N SER A 255 62.42 6.59 -24.70
CA SER A 255 62.94 5.50 -25.55
C SER A 255 63.62 4.26 -24.91
N ILE A 256 63.14 3.05 -25.27
CA ILE A 256 63.86 2.02 -26.07
C ILE A 256 63.22 0.62 -25.96
N SER A 257 63.01 0.03 -27.16
CA SER A 257 63.10 -1.39 -27.55
C SER A 257 62.12 -2.48 -27.05
N ARG A 258 61.39 -2.98 -28.06
CA ARG A 258 60.88 -4.34 -28.30
C ARG A 258 61.61 -5.51 -27.59
N ARG A 259 60.82 -6.48 -27.10
CA ARG A 259 60.88 -7.96 -27.31
C ARG A 259 59.75 -8.58 -26.46
N SER A 260 58.66 -9.07 -27.05
CA SER A 260 58.47 -10.44 -27.57
C SER A 260 58.53 -11.55 -26.52
N LYS A 261 57.40 -12.28 -26.42
CA LYS A 261 57.15 -13.66 -25.92
C LYS A 261 56.50 -13.73 -24.53
N CYS A 262 55.62 -14.68 -24.20
CA CYS A 262 54.77 -15.65 -24.90
C CYS A 262 54.04 -16.44 -23.79
N THR A 263 52.89 -17.04 -24.11
CA THR A 263 52.37 -18.31 -23.55
C THR A 263 51.45 -18.30 -22.31
N LEU A 264 50.15 -18.48 -22.60
CA LEU A 264 49.22 -19.51 -22.09
C LEU A 264 49.33 -20.00 -20.62
N ARG A 265 48.17 -20.09 -19.95
CA ARG A 265 47.41 -21.37 -19.87
C ARG A 265 46.00 -21.21 -19.27
N ARG A 266 45.03 -21.82 -19.95
CA ARG A 266 43.73 -22.28 -19.43
C ARG A 266 43.96 -23.37 -18.38
N ALA A 267 43.07 -23.46 -17.40
CA ALA A 267 42.73 -24.73 -16.75
C ALA A 267 41.21 -24.82 -16.58
N VAL A 268 40.62 -25.65 -17.44
CA VAL A 268 39.33 -26.32 -17.26
C VAL A 268 39.65 -27.64 -16.57
N THR A 269 38.98 -27.97 -15.47
CA THR A 269 38.83 -29.37 -15.07
C THR A 269 37.43 -29.63 -14.49
N ARG A 270 36.78 -30.57 -15.15
CA ARG A 270 35.48 -31.20 -14.91
C ARG A 270 35.78 -32.62 -14.39
N LEU A 271 35.09 -33.10 -13.36
CA LEU A 271 35.01 -34.52 -12.94
C LEU A 271 33.65 -34.66 -12.20
N SER A 272 32.60 -35.22 -12.81
CA SER A 272 32.26 -36.65 -12.99
C SER A 272 32.13 -37.37 -11.64
N ARG A 273 30.92 -37.65 -11.11
CA ARG A 273 29.94 -38.72 -11.44
C ARG A 273 30.37 -40.12 -11.01
N GLN A 274 29.70 -40.64 -9.97
CA GLN A 274 29.26 -42.02 -9.67
C GLN A 274 28.80 -41.99 -8.19
N GLY A 275 27.73 -42.60 -7.70
CA GLY A 275 26.87 -43.70 -8.14
C GLY A 275 26.41 -44.39 -6.83
N GLY A 276 25.17 -44.86 -6.71
CA GLY A 276 24.75 -45.59 -5.51
C GLY A 276 23.24 -45.71 -5.33
N GLU A 277 22.65 -46.63 -6.09
CA GLU A 277 21.32 -47.21 -5.91
C GLU A 277 21.42 -48.39 -4.93
N VAL A 278 20.53 -48.50 -3.93
CA VAL A 278 20.12 -49.76 -3.31
C VAL A 278 18.75 -49.62 -2.65
N ALA A 279 17.95 -50.66 -2.82
CA ALA A 279 16.52 -50.77 -2.56
C ALA A 279 16.17 -51.35 -1.17
N GLY A 280 14.89 -51.25 -0.81
CA GLY A 280 14.15 -52.39 -0.23
C GLY A 280 13.74 -52.31 1.24
N LEU A 281 12.47 -51.92 1.46
CA LEU A 281 11.41 -52.50 2.32
C LEU A 281 10.52 -51.41 2.92
#